data_AF-A0A965FGK7-F1
#
_entry.id   AF-A0A965FGK7-F1
#
_cell.length_a   1.000
_cell.length_b   1.000
_cell.length_c   1.000
_cell.angle_alpha   90.00
_cell.angle_beta   90.00
_cell.angle_gamma   90.00
#
_symmetry.space_group_name_H-M   'P 1'
#
loop_
_entity.id
_entity.type
_entity.pdbx_description
1 polymer ?
#
loop_
_entity_poly.entity_id
_entity_poly.type
_entity_poly.pdbx_seq_one_letter_code
_entity_poly.pdbx_strand_id
1 'polypeptide(L)'
;MTDRLTETPIEIGLAAAVVAVTRGQPQILVARSDSDGDGLPYGNFDPLAHRTLEIALRDFVTAQTGLSLGYVEQLYTFADRGRHTRPDDRAPHVVSIGYLALTRIATHGDDGADPAAFRSWYSYFPWEDWRDGRPAILDREIVPRLSAWASDHKAERLDSHQRALSRFERFRLAFGIDPSPWDEEKVLDRYELLYEAGLVFEAIRDGRPGSLDETMARRFGLPMRHDHRRILATAMGRLRAKLKYRPVVFELMAPDFTLT
;
A
#
# COMPACT_ATOMS: atom_id res chain seq x y z
N MET A 1 -20.07 9.02 -42.45
CA MET A 1 -19.45 9.90 -41.42
C MET A 1 -19.54 9.11 -40.12
N THR A 2 -18.48 8.37 -39.80
CA THR A 2 -18.45 7.42 -38.69
C THR A 2 -18.50 8.17 -37.37
N ASP A 3 -19.53 7.88 -36.59
CA ASP A 3 -19.70 8.30 -35.20
C ASP A 3 -18.46 7.88 -34.42
N ARG A 4 -17.60 8.85 -34.07
CA ARG A 4 -16.49 8.58 -33.13
C ARG A 4 -17.16 8.35 -31.79
N LEU A 5 -17.19 7.09 -31.36
CA LEU A 5 -17.47 6.72 -29.98
C LEU A 5 -16.70 7.68 -29.07
N THR A 6 -17.42 8.47 -28.29
CA THR A 6 -16.84 9.29 -27.23
C THR A 6 -16.35 8.33 -26.17
N GLU A 7 -15.10 7.86 -26.31
CA GLU A 7 -14.45 7.01 -25.33
C GLU A 7 -14.45 7.74 -23.98
N THR A 8 -14.83 7.03 -22.92
CA THR A 8 -14.80 7.61 -21.57
C THR A 8 -13.35 7.89 -21.20
N PRO A 9 -12.99 9.13 -20.86
CA PRO A 9 -11.61 9.46 -20.52
C PRO A 9 -11.16 8.67 -19.26
N ILE A 10 -9.91 8.19 -19.31
CA ILE A 10 -9.23 7.51 -18.21
C ILE A 10 -8.17 8.46 -17.65
N GLU A 11 -8.14 8.62 -16.33
CA GLU A 11 -7.08 9.34 -15.64
C GLU A 11 -6.02 8.35 -15.16
N ILE A 12 -4.74 8.70 -15.32
CA ILE A 12 -3.62 7.87 -14.85
C ILE A 12 -3.04 8.56 -13.62
N GLY A 13 -3.29 7.97 -12.46
CA GLY A 13 -2.70 8.36 -11.18
C GLY A 13 -1.42 7.58 -10.91
N LEU A 14 -0.41 8.24 -10.34
CA LEU A 14 0.88 7.64 -10.02
C LEU A 14 1.16 7.83 -8.53
N ALA A 15 1.51 6.76 -7.82
CA ALA A 15 1.88 6.83 -6.41
C ALA A 15 3.28 6.25 -6.17
N ALA A 16 4.10 6.94 -5.36
CA ALA A 16 5.46 6.52 -5.05
C ALA A 16 5.58 6.01 -3.60
N ALA A 17 5.83 4.72 -3.42
CA ALA A 17 6.31 4.17 -2.16
C ALA A 17 7.82 4.43 -2.02
N VAL A 18 8.18 5.61 -1.51
CA VAL A 18 9.57 6.02 -1.29
C VAL A 18 10.06 5.51 0.06
N VAL A 19 10.86 4.46 0.04
CA VAL A 19 11.37 3.77 1.23
C VAL A 19 12.76 4.26 1.58
N ALA A 20 12.98 4.48 2.87
CA ALA A 20 14.31 4.70 3.45
C ALA A 20 14.48 3.85 4.72
N VAL A 21 15.69 3.75 5.24
CA VAL A 21 15.95 3.06 6.52
C VAL A 21 16.59 4.05 7.50
N THR A 22 16.10 4.09 8.73
CA THR A 22 16.67 4.89 9.82
C THR A 22 16.70 4.08 11.10
N ARG A 23 17.88 4.02 11.75
CA ARG A 23 18.09 3.26 13.00
C ARG A 23 17.58 1.80 12.89
N GLY A 24 17.88 1.14 11.78
CA GLY A 24 17.42 -0.24 11.50
C GLY A 24 15.92 -0.38 11.27
N GLN A 25 15.18 0.73 11.14
CA GLN A 25 13.74 0.74 10.90
C GLN A 25 13.44 1.25 9.49
N PRO A 26 12.71 0.48 8.69
CA PRO A 26 12.16 0.96 7.43
C PRO A 26 11.13 2.08 7.65
N GLN A 27 11.31 3.15 6.90
CA GLN A 27 10.45 4.33 6.86
C GLN A 27 9.83 4.45 5.47
N ILE A 28 8.63 5.02 5.41
CA ILE A 28 7.93 5.38 4.20
C ILE A 28 7.74 6.90 4.17
N LEU A 29 8.00 7.53 3.02
CA LEU A 29 7.71 8.94 2.82
C LEU A 29 6.21 9.15 2.67
N VAL A 30 5.68 10.12 3.40
CA VAL A 30 4.25 10.43 3.43
C VAL A 30 4.09 11.90 3.07
N ALA A 31 3.33 12.16 2.01
CA ALA A 31 2.90 13.50 1.63
C ALA A 31 1.53 13.77 2.25
N ARG A 32 1.43 14.76 3.13
CA ARG A 32 0.17 15.16 3.77
C ARG A 32 -0.56 16.18 2.89
N SER A 33 -1.87 16.00 2.76
CA SER A 33 -2.79 17.03 2.30
C SER A 33 -3.62 17.48 3.49
N ASP A 34 -3.93 18.77 3.60
CA ASP A 34 -4.68 19.36 4.71
C ASP A 34 -6.07 18.71 4.92
N SER A 35 -6.62 18.02 3.91
CA SER A 35 -7.97 17.44 3.92
C SER A 35 -8.07 15.91 4.03
N ASP A 36 -7.04 15.14 3.61
CA ASP A 36 -7.20 13.70 3.30
C ASP A 36 -6.32 12.74 4.13
N GLY A 37 -5.64 13.26 5.15
CA GLY A 37 -4.77 12.47 6.00
C GLY A 37 -3.47 12.03 5.32
N ASP A 38 -2.85 10.98 5.86
CA ASP A 38 -1.57 10.47 5.36
C ASP A 38 -1.74 9.79 3.98
N GLY A 39 -0.77 9.98 3.09
CA GLY A 39 -0.71 9.27 1.81
C GLY A 39 0.70 9.20 1.26
N LEU A 40 0.95 8.23 0.38
CA LEU A 40 2.14 8.25 -0.48
C LEU A 40 2.16 9.53 -1.36
N PRO A 41 3.35 10.07 -1.72
CA PRO A 41 3.48 11.04 -2.79
C PRO A 41 2.71 10.57 -4.03
N TYR A 42 1.87 11.44 -4.57
CA TYR A 42 0.93 11.08 -5.63
C TYR A 42 0.68 12.22 -6.60
N GLY A 43 0.59 11.92 -7.89
CA GLY A 43 0.26 12.89 -8.93
C GLY A 43 -0.28 12.24 -10.19
N ASN A 44 -0.89 13.05 -11.05
CA ASN A 44 -1.47 12.57 -12.31
C ASN A 44 -0.44 12.63 -13.45
N PHE A 45 -0.51 11.66 -14.35
CA PHE A 45 0.26 11.68 -15.59
C PHE A 45 -0.40 12.63 -16.61
N ASP A 46 0.30 13.71 -16.96
CA ASP A 46 -0.05 14.58 -18.08
C ASP A 46 0.75 14.19 -19.33
N PRO A 47 0.11 13.69 -20.41
CA PRO A 47 0.79 13.28 -21.64
C PRO A 47 1.34 14.45 -22.48
N LEU A 48 0.87 15.68 -22.24
CA LEU A 48 1.39 16.88 -22.92
C LEU A 48 2.67 17.38 -22.24
N ALA A 49 2.76 17.23 -20.91
CA ALA A 49 3.92 17.64 -20.14
C ALA A 49 5.00 16.55 -20.02
N HIS A 50 4.60 15.27 -19.94
CA HIS A 50 5.50 14.17 -19.62
C HIS A 50 5.58 13.13 -20.73
N ARG A 51 6.81 12.86 -21.21
CA ARG A 51 7.05 11.82 -22.24
C ARG A 51 6.93 10.40 -21.71
N THR A 52 7.08 10.19 -20.40
CA THR A 52 6.99 8.88 -19.75
C THR A 52 6.35 9.01 -18.38
N LEU A 53 5.78 7.91 -17.86
CA LEU A 53 5.24 7.84 -16.52
C LEU A 53 6.32 8.12 -15.45
N GLU A 54 7.56 7.66 -15.68
CA GLU A 54 8.66 7.89 -14.76
C GLU A 54 9.06 9.37 -14.66
N ILE A 55 8.97 10.14 -15.75
CA ILE A 55 9.22 11.59 -15.73
C ILE A 55 8.17 12.25 -14.81
N ALA A 56 6.89 11.98 -15.03
CA ALA A 56 5.83 12.49 -14.18
C ALA A 56 6.03 12.12 -12.71
N LEU A 57 6.41 10.85 -12.44
CA LEU A 57 6.73 10.36 -11.10
C LEU A 57 7.80 11.20 -10.41
N ARG A 58 8.93 11.40 -11.09
CA ARG A 58 10.07 12.15 -10.55
C ARG A 58 9.70 13.61 -10.34
N ASP A 59 8.95 14.20 -11.26
CA ASP A 59 8.55 15.60 -11.20
C ASP A 59 7.64 15.87 -9.99
N PHE A 60 6.56 15.11 -9.80
CA PHE A 60 5.66 15.37 -8.67
C PHE A 60 6.29 14.97 -7.32
N VAL A 61 7.15 13.93 -7.26
CA VAL A 61 7.83 13.58 -6.00
C VAL A 61 8.80 14.68 -5.60
N THR A 62 9.58 15.21 -6.55
CA THR A 62 10.48 16.33 -6.29
C THR A 62 9.70 17.57 -5.86
N ALA A 63 8.59 17.89 -6.54
CA ALA A 63 7.76 19.04 -6.19
C ALA A 63 7.09 18.92 -4.82
N GLN A 64 6.67 17.72 -4.40
CA GLN A 64 5.97 17.50 -3.12
C GLN A 64 6.91 17.34 -1.93
N THR A 65 8.14 16.92 -2.14
CA THR A 65 9.00 16.41 -1.06
C THR A 65 10.43 16.95 -1.09
N GLY A 66 10.81 17.66 -2.16
CA GLY A 66 12.19 18.09 -2.38
C GLY A 66 13.18 16.97 -2.71
N LEU A 67 12.75 15.70 -2.70
CA LEU A 67 13.63 14.56 -2.91
C LEU A 67 13.84 14.26 -4.39
N SER A 68 15.10 14.14 -4.79
CA SER A 68 15.48 13.53 -6.06
C SER A 68 15.57 12.01 -5.91
N LEU A 69 14.76 11.28 -6.67
CA LEU A 69 14.78 9.81 -6.64
C LEU A 69 16.02 9.26 -7.35
N GLY A 70 16.76 8.35 -6.71
CA GLY A 70 17.82 7.59 -7.38
C GLY A 70 17.22 6.36 -8.05
N TYR A 71 16.94 5.36 -7.23
CA TYR A 71 16.31 4.10 -7.63
C TYR A 71 14.79 4.22 -7.75
N VAL A 72 14.23 3.78 -8.88
CA VAL A 72 12.79 3.70 -9.13
C VAL A 72 12.46 2.40 -9.88
N GLU A 73 11.38 1.75 -9.49
CA GLU A 73 10.84 0.56 -10.16
C GLU A 73 9.31 0.60 -10.13
N GLN A 74 8.68 0.30 -11.27
CA GLN A 74 7.23 0.15 -11.33
C GLN A 74 6.81 -1.14 -10.61
N LEU A 75 5.81 -1.04 -9.73
CA LEU A 75 5.31 -2.17 -8.95
C LEU A 75 4.15 -2.87 -9.63
N TYR A 76 3.01 -2.18 -9.70
CA TYR A 76 1.72 -2.74 -10.09
C TYR A 76 0.79 -1.65 -10.58
N THR A 77 -0.21 -2.05 -11.39
CA THR A 77 -1.25 -1.17 -11.94
C THR A 77 -2.60 -1.62 -11.40
N PHE A 78 -3.29 -0.73 -10.70
CA PHE A 78 -4.61 -0.92 -10.11
C PHE A 78 -5.66 -0.20 -10.97
N ALA A 79 -6.59 -0.97 -11.52
CA ALA A 79 -7.64 -0.47 -12.41
C ALA A 79 -9.05 -0.97 -11.99
N ASP A 80 -9.20 -1.51 -10.77
CA ASP A 80 -10.50 -1.98 -10.30
C ASP A 80 -11.46 -0.81 -10.02
N ARG A 81 -12.60 -0.79 -10.74
CA ARG A 81 -13.74 0.06 -10.42
C ARG A 81 -14.35 -0.44 -9.10
N GLY A 82 -14.28 0.36 -8.04
CA GLY A 82 -14.88 0.00 -6.75
C GLY A 82 -14.14 0.47 -5.50
N ARG A 83 -12.95 1.08 -5.62
CA ARG A 83 -12.20 1.60 -4.45
C ARG A 83 -12.11 3.13 -4.37
N HIS A 84 -12.91 3.81 -5.20
CA HIS A 84 -13.12 5.27 -5.20
C HIS A 84 -14.56 5.65 -5.57
N THR A 85 -15.41 4.66 -5.86
CA THR A 85 -16.71 4.87 -6.48
C THR A 85 -17.74 5.22 -5.41
N ARG A 86 -18.16 6.48 -5.38
CA ARG A 86 -19.43 6.84 -4.75
C ARG A 86 -20.58 6.27 -5.60
N PRO A 87 -21.75 5.96 -5.03
CA PRO A 87 -22.90 5.40 -5.78
C PRO A 87 -23.38 6.22 -6.99
N ASP A 88 -22.89 7.46 -7.15
CA ASP A 88 -23.22 8.38 -8.26
C ASP A 88 -21.95 8.98 -8.91
N ASP A 89 -20.81 8.28 -8.84
CA ASP A 89 -19.54 8.82 -9.31
C ASP A 89 -19.46 8.80 -10.85
N ARG A 90 -19.65 9.97 -11.44
CA ARG A 90 -19.46 10.26 -12.88
C ARG A 90 -18.03 10.70 -13.21
N ALA A 91 -17.12 10.71 -12.23
CA ALA A 91 -15.73 11.08 -12.46
C ALA A 91 -15.03 10.11 -13.44
N PRO A 92 -13.96 10.57 -14.13
CA PRO A 92 -13.15 9.71 -14.97
C PRO A 92 -12.68 8.46 -14.22
N HIS A 93 -12.61 7.33 -14.90
CA HIS A 93 -12.05 6.13 -14.31
C HIS A 93 -10.56 6.34 -14.06
N VAL A 94 -10.11 6.25 -12.80
CA VAL A 94 -8.70 6.38 -12.44
C VAL A 94 -8.02 5.02 -12.48
N VAL A 95 -6.92 4.93 -13.21
CA VAL A 95 -5.95 3.83 -13.17
C VAL A 95 -4.76 4.30 -12.32
N SER A 96 -4.56 3.66 -11.18
CA SER A 96 -3.47 3.97 -10.24
C SER A 96 -2.27 3.08 -10.52
N ILE A 97 -1.07 3.66 -10.67
CA ILE A 97 0.18 2.93 -10.90
C ILE A 97 1.10 3.17 -9.71
N GLY A 98 1.43 2.09 -9.01
CA GLY A 98 2.35 2.12 -7.88
C GLY A 98 3.80 1.99 -8.33
N TYR A 99 4.69 2.77 -7.72
CA TYR A 99 6.14 2.70 -7.87
C TYR A 99 6.81 2.45 -6.53
N LEU A 100 7.91 1.71 -6.54
CA LEU A 100 8.85 1.59 -5.43
C LEU A 100 10.04 2.49 -5.76
N ALA A 101 10.37 3.38 -4.82
CA ALA A 101 11.61 4.13 -4.87
C ALA A 101 12.40 3.90 -3.59
N LEU A 102 13.73 3.89 -3.71
CA LEU A 102 14.63 3.74 -2.57
C LEU A 102 15.45 5.03 -2.44
N THR A 103 15.56 5.55 -1.23
CA THR A 103 16.35 6.74 -0.95
C THR A 103 17.08 6.63 0.38
N ARG A 104 18.11 7.45 0.51
CA ARG A 104 18.84 7.64 1.76
C ARG A 104 18.22 8.83 2.47
N ILE A 105 17.94 8.70 3.76
CA ILE A 105 17.61 9.88 4.58
C ILE A 105 18.93 10.62 4.78
N ALA A 106 19.12 11.70 4.01
CA ALA A 106 20.07 12.72 4.40
C ALA A 106 19.53 13.33 5.70
N THR A 107 20.35 13.41 6.75
CA THR A 107 20.03 14.21 7.93
C THR A 107 19.98 15.66 7.49
N HIS A 108 18.84 16.11 6.96
CA HIS A 108 18.56 17.52 6.81
C HIS A 108 18.10 18.03 8.17
N GLY A 109 18.73 19.12 8.59
CA GLY A 109 18.49 19.76 9.87
C GLY A 109 16.99 20.03 10.05
N ASP A 110 16.54 19.73 11.25
CA ASP A 110 15.24 20.10 11.78
C ASP A 110 15.05 21.61 11.63
N ASP A 111 14.21 22.04 10.69
CA ASP A 111 13.66 23.39 10.62
C ASP A 111 12.45 23.42 9.65
N GLY A 112 11.26 23.17 10.21
CA GLY A 112 9.98 23.45 9.56
C GLY A 112 9.00 22.28 9.56
N ALA A 113 7.70 22.61 9.64
CA ALA A 113 6.61 21.67 9.41
C ALA A 113 6.59 21.25 7.93
N ASP A 114 7.42 20.26 7.59
CA ASP A 114 7.57 19.76 6.22
C ASP A 114 6.26 19.07 5.77
N PRO A 115 5.66 19.45 4.62
CA PRO A 115 4.49 18.76 4.05
C PRO A 115 4.76 17.28 3.74
N ALA A 116 6.02 16.85 3.67
CA ALA A 116 6.42 15.46 3.52
C ALA A 116 7.24 14.98 4.72
N ALA A 117 6.88 13.84 5.30
CA ALA A 117 7.60 13.27 6.44
C ALA A 117 7.82 11.77 6.29
N PHE A 118 8.99 11.30 6.73
CA PHE A 118 9.24 9.88 6.89
C PHE A 118 8.53 9.35 8.14
N ARG A 119 7.78 8.27 7.98
CA ARG A 119 7.07 7.57 9.05
C ARG A 119 7.44 6.09 9.03
N SER A 120 7.39 5.45 10.19
CA SER A 120 7.56 4.00 10.25
C SER A 120 6.48 3.34 9.40
N TRP A 121 6.86 2.47 8.46
CA TRP A 121 5.86 1.77 7.66
C TRP A 121 4.98 0.83 8.52
N TYR A 122 5.44 0.48 9.73
CA TYR A 122 4.74 -0.36 10.69
C TYR A 122 3.63 0.40 11.40
N SER A 123 3.62 1.74 11.33
CA SER A 123 2.46 2.55 11.71
C SER A 123 1.24 2.25 10.84
N TYR A 124 1.46 1.84 9.58
CA TYR A 124 0.41 1.42 8.65
C TYR A 124 0.21 -0.10 8.63
N PHE A 125 1.22 -0.87 9.04
CA PHE A 125 1.19 -2.35 9.03
C PHE A 125 1.70 -2.93 10.34
N PRO A 126 0.98 -2.73 11.47
CA PRO A 126 1.48 -3.12 12.79
C PRO A 126 1.67 -4.64 12.97
N TRP A 127 0.99 -5.46 12.15
CA TRP A 127 1.15 -6.92 12.17
C TRP A 127 2.32 -7.44 11.32
N GLU A 128 3.05 -6.55 10.65
CA GLU A 128 4.21 -6.91 9.82
C GLU A 128 5.54 -6.73 10.56
N ASP A 129 5.53 -6.21 11.79
CA ASP A 129 6.74 -5.94 12.56
C ASP A 129 7.20 -7.14 13.41
N TRP A 130 7.95 -8.04 12.78
CA TRP A 130 8.42 -9.28 13.41
C TRP A 130 9.77 -9.16 14.14
N ARG A 131 10.30 -7.95 14.27
CA ARG A 131 11.64 -7.72 14.85
C ARG A 131 11.74 -8.16 16.31
N ASP A 132 10.65 -7.99 17.07
CA ASP A 132 10.52 -8.42 18.46
C ASP A 132 9.72 -9.72 18.60
N GLY A 133 9.68 -10.53 17.54
CA GLY A 133 8.88 -11.76 17.45
C GLY A 133 7.47 -11.53 16.92
N ARG A 134 6.57 -12.50 17.12
CA ARG A 134 5.22 -12.49 16.56
C ARG A 134 4.39 -11.30 17.12
N PRO A 135 3.86 -10.40 16.27
CA PRO A 135 3.04 -9.28 16.73
C PRO A 135 1.78 -9.73 17.49
N ALA A 136 1.58 -9.22 18.70
CA ALA A 136 0.45 -9.59 19.56
C ALA A 136 -0.93 -9.31 18.94
N ILE A 137 -1.02 -8.33 18.03
CA ILE A 137 -2.27 -8.01 17.29
C ILE A 137 -2.73 -9.17 16.39
N LEU A 138 -1.80 -10.03 15.94
CA LEU A 138 -2.14 -11.20 15.15
C LEU A 138 -3.04 -12.13 15.95
N ASP A 139 -2.62 -12.51 17.16
CA ASP A 139 -3.33 -13.51 17.96
C ASP A 139 -4.52 -12.92 18.72
N ARG A 140 -4.44 -11.65 19.12
CA ARG A 140 -5.51 -10.99 19.89
C ARG A 140 -6.69 -10.56 19.04
N GLU A 141 -6.44 -10.13 17.80
CA GLU A 141 -7.47 -9.47 16.99
C GLU A 141 -7.59 -10.06 15.58
N ILE A 142 -6.50 -10.16 14.82
CA ILE A 142 -6.57 -10.46 13.39
C ILE A 142 -6.98 -11.92 13.12
N VAL A 143 -6.24 -12.88 13.67
CA VAL A 143 -6.47 -14.32 13.45
C VAL A 143 -7.87 -14.74 13.91
N PRO A 144 -8.36 -14.38 15.11
CA PRO A 144 -9.71 -14.74 15.53
C PRO A 144 -10.80 -14.18 14.61
N ARG A 145 -10.69 -12.90 14.21
CA ARG A 145 -11.70 -12.24 13.36
C ARG A 145 -11.71 -12.79 11.95
N LEU A 146 -10.52 -13.00 11.36
CA LEU A 146 -10.41 -13.59 10.02
C LEU A 146 -10.85 -15.05 10.01
N SER A 147 -10.57 -15.82 11.07
CA SER A 147 -11.07 -17.18 11.18
C SER A 147 -12.61 -17.21 11.18
N ALA A 148 -13.25 -16.35 11.98
CA ALA A 148 -14.72 -16.27 12.03
C ALA A 148 -15.31 -15.85 10.67
N TRP A 149 -14.72 -14.84 10.02
CA TRP A 149 -15.13 -14.38 8.70
C TRP A 149 -14.93 -15.44 7.60
N ALA A 150 -13.81 -16.19 7.64
CA ALA A 150 -13.49 -17.21 6.66
C ALA A 150 -14.35 -18.47 6.79
N SER A 151 -14.95 -18.72 7.96
CA SER A 151 -15.88 -19.84 8.20
C SER A 151 -17.31 -19.56 7.75
N ASP A 152 -17.66 -18.34 7.33
CA ASP A 152 -19.00 -18.03 6.79
C ASP A 152 -19.15 -18.47 5.32
N HIS A 153 -19.38 -19.77 5.16
CA HIS A 153 -19.57 -20.40 3.85
C HIS A 153 -20.84 -19.94 3.12
N LYS A 154 -21.83 -19.35 3.82
CA LYS A 154 -23.06 -18.85 3.20
C LYS A 154 -22.78 -17.54 2.46
N ALA A 155 -22.04 -16.63 3.09
CA ALA A 155 -21.57 -15.40 2.44
C ALA A 155 -20.59 -15.70 1.30
N GLU A 156 -19.76 -16.72 1.43
CA GLU A 156 -18.80 -17.12 0.40
C GLU A 156 -19.46 -17.58 -0.90
N ARG A 157 -20.50 -18.42 -0.83
CA ARG A 157 -21.20 -18.95 -2.02
C ARG A 157 -21.89 -17.88 -2.88
N LEU A 158 -22.30 -16.77 -2.26
CA LEU A 158 -22.93 -15.64 -2.96
C LEU A 158 -21.91 -14.80 -3.76
N ASP A 159 -20.63 -14.91 -3.41
CA ASP A 159 -19.51 -14.11 -3.95
C ASP A 159 -18.60 -14.95 -4.89
N SER A 160 -18.77 -16.28 -4.93
CA SER A 160 -17.74 -17.23 -5.40
C SER A 160 -17.81 -17.68 -6.86
N HIS A 161 -18.30 -16.87 -7.81
CA HIS A 161 -18.31 -17.32 -9.21
C HIS A 161 -16.94 -17.22 -9.92
N GLN A 162 -15.86 -16.73 -9.26
CA GLN A 162 -14.59 -16.39 -9.95
C GLN A 162 -13.27 -16.70 -9.19
N ARG A 163 -13.28 -17.30 -7.99
CA ARG A 163 -12.04 -17.50 -7.21
C ARG A 163 -11.61 -18.97 -7.14
N ALA A 164 -10.32 -19.22 -7.40
CA ALA A 164 -9.74 -20.57 -7.38
C ALA A 164 -9.50 -21.14 -5.97
N LEU A 165 -9.38 -20.27 -4.95
CA LEU A 165 -9.20 -20.64 -3.54
C LEU A 165 -10.30 -20.02 -2.68
N SER A 166 -10.75 -20.76 -1.67
CA SER A 166 -11.68 -20.29 -0.64
C SER A 166 -11.07 -19.19 0.24
N ARG A 167 -11.93 -18.45 0.96
CA ARG A 167 -11.52 -17.49 1.99
C ARG A 167 -10.62 -18.14 3.02
N PHE A 168 -10.97 -19.35 3.46
CA PHE A 168 -10.21 -20.09 4.46
C PHE A 168 -8.84 -20.53 3.97
N GLU A 169 -8.72 -21.00 2.73
CA GLU A 169 -7.41 -21.35 2.12
C GLU A 169 -6.51 -20.13 1.97
N ARG A 170 -7.05 -19.01 1.46
CA ARG A 170 -6.28 -17.75 1.35
C ARG A 170 -5.82 -17.24 2.71
N PHE A 171 -6.71 -17.29 3.71
CA PHE A 171 -6.38 -16.94 5.09
C PHE A 171 -5.21 -17.77 5.63
N ARG A 172 -5.25 -19.10 5.47
CA ARG A 172 -4.16 -19.98 5.92
C ARG A 172 -2.84 -19.67 5.23
N LEU A 173 -2.86 -19.50 3.91
CA LEU A 173 -1.68 -19.20 3.11
C LEU A 173 -1.06 -17.84 3.47
N ALA A 174 -1.89 -16.80 3.69
CA ALA A 174 -1.41 -15.45 3.94
C ALA A 174 -0.87 -15.25 5.37
N PHE A 175 -1.47 -15.93 6.36
CA PHE A 175 -1.14 -15.76 7.79
C PHE A 175 -0.27 -16.87 8.37
N GLY A 176 0.20 -17.81 7.55
CA GLY A 176 1.04 -18.91 7.99
C GLY A 176 0.36 -19.77 9.05
N ILE A 177 -0.90 -20.14 8.80
CA ILE A 177 -1.65 -21.04 9.70
C ILE A 177 -1.42 -22.47 9.21
N ASP A 178 -0.95 -23.32 10.12
CA ASP A 178 -0.57 -24.73 9.92
C ASP A 178 -1.37 -25.41 8.79
N PRO A 179 -0.73 -26.01 7.76
CA PRO A 179 0.71 -26.25 7.60
C PRO A 179 1.48 -25.15 6.87
N SER A 180 0.85 -24.02 6.56
CA SER A 180 1.52 -22.96 5.79
C SER A 180 2.52 -22.20 6.66
N PRO A 181 3.78 -22.01 6.23
CA PRO A 181 4.71 -21.12 6.93
C PRO A 181 4.33 -19.65 6.72
N TRP A 182 4.81 -18.77 7.60
CA TRP A 182 4.70 -17.33 7.39
C TRP A 182 5.59 -16.91 6.21
N ASP A 183 4.98 -16.29 5.20
CA ASP A 183 5.67 -15.74 4.03
C ASP A 183 5.70 -14.21 4.14
N GLU A 184 6.89 -13.64 4.27
CA GLU A 184 7.10 -12.21 4.44
C GLU A 184 6.73 -11.40 3.19
N GLU A 185 6.60 -12.04 2.02
CA GLU A 185 6.23 -11.40 0.76
C GLU A 185 4.71 -11.20 0.63
N LYS A 186 3.90 -11.93 1.41
CA LYS A 186 2.41 -11.90 1.36
C LYS A 186 1.75 -10.73 2.08
N VAL A 187 2.43 -9.58 2.12
CA VAL A 187 1.91 -8.37 2.78
C VAL A 187 0.61 -7.91 2.11
N LEU A 188 0.56 -7.93 0.77
CA LEU A 188 -0.64 -7.57 0.03
C LEU A 188 -1.78 -8.55 0.28
N ASP A 189 -1.54 -9.87 0.25
CA ASP A 189 -2.57 -10.87 0.52
C ASP A 189 -3.20 -10.69 1.91
N ARG A 190 -2.36 -10.41 2.93
CA ARG A 190 -2.83 -10.13 4.29
C ARG A 190 -3.67 -8.85 4.35
N TYR A 191 -3.22 -7.78 3.70
CA TYR A 191 -3.99 -6.53 3.61
C TYR A 191 -5.35 -6.73 2.94
N GLU A 192 -5.39 -7.45 1.81
CA GLU A 192 -6.61 -7.72 1.07
C GLU A 192 -7.60 -8.54 1.90
N LEU A 193 -7.14 -9.55 2.65
CA LEU A 193 -8.01 -10.31 3.56
C LEU A 193 -8.61 -9.44 4.67
N LEU A 194 -7.81 -8.55 5.28
CA LEU A 194 -8.30 -7.61 6.29
C LEU A 194 -9.32 -6.62 5.68
N TYR A 195 -9.08 -6.18 4.45
CA TYR A 195 -9.99 -5.30 3.71
C TYR A 195 -11.30 -6.00 3.33
N GLU A 196 -11.23 -7.22 2.79
CA GLU A 196 -12.39 -8.05 2.47
C GLU A 196 -13.25 -8.37 3.70
N ALA A 197 -12.61 -8.55 4.86
CA ALA A 197 -13.26 -8.80 6.14
C ALA A 197 -13.80 -7.54 6.84
N GLY A 198 -13.62 -6.35 6.26
CA GLY A 198 -14.09 -5.10 6.86
C GLY A 198 -13.32 -4.69 8.12
N LEU A 199 -12.06 -5.10 8.26
CA LEU A 199 -11.26 -4.89 9.47
C LEU A 199 -10.37 -3.63 9.43
N VAL A 200 -10.07 -3.12 8.23
CA VAL A 200 -9.29 -1.88 8.05
C VAL A 200 -10.18 -0.71 7.69
N PHE A 201 -9.71 0.50 8.02
CA PHE A 201 -10.46 1.74 7.83
C PHE A 201 -10.89 1.95 6.39
N GLU A 202 -10.03 1.60 5.43
CA GLU A 202 -10.32 1.70 4.00
C GLU A 202 -11.55 0.89 3.60
N ALA A 203 -11.81 -0.25 4.24
CA ALA A 203 -13.00 -1.05 3.96
C ALA A 203 -14.29 -0.31 4.38
N ILE A 204 -14.25 0.36 5.54
CA ILE A 204 -15.38 1.18 6.05
C ILE A 204 -15.61 2.37 5.14
N ARG A 205 -14.54 3.10 4.79
CA ARG A 205 -14.59 4.25 3.86
C ARG A 205 -15.24 3.87 2.53
N ASP A 206 -14.93 2.68 2.03
CA ASP A 206 -15.42 2.18 0.75
C ASP A 206 -16.81 1.50 0.88
N GLY A 207 -17.47 1.60 2.04
CA GLY A 207 -18.83 1.10 2.27
C GLY A 207 -18.94 -0.43 2.36
N ARG A 208 -17.82 -1.13 2.61
CA ARG A 208 -17.88 -2.59 2.79
C ARG A 208 -18.61 -2.93 4.09
N PRO A 209 -19.49 -3.95 4.08
CA PRO A 209 -20.07 -4.47 5.30
C PRO A 209 -18.98 -4.95 6.26
N GLY A 210 -19.05 -4.50 7.50
CA GLY A 210 -18.11 -4.85 8.56
C GLY A 210 -18.73 -4.61 9.93
N SER A 211 -18.12 -5.22 10.95
CA SER A 211 -18.58 -5.07 12.35
C SER A 211 -17.83 -3.98 13.12
N LEU A 212 -16.80 -3.37 12.50
CA LEU A 212 -15.96 -2.36 13.15
C LEU A 212 -16.42 -0.95 12.79
N ASP A 213 -16.32 -0.06 13.76
CA ASP A 213 -16.36 1.38 13.52
C ASP A 213 -14.96 1.92 13.11
N GLU A 214 -14.92 3.17 12.68
CA GLU A 214 -13.68 3.84 12.26
C GLU A 214 -12.60 3.88 13.36
N THR A 215 -12.99 3.98 14.63
CA THR A 215 -12.06 4.07 15.76
C THR A 215 -11.39 2.72 16.00
N MET A 216 -12.15 1.63 15.94
CA MET A 216 -11.64 0.27 16.05
C MET A 216 -10.77 -0.10 14.85
N ALA A 217 -11.18 0.28 13.64
CA ALA A 217 -10.43 -0.04 12.43
C ALA A 217 -9.02 0.60 12.40
N ARG A 218 -8.86 1.79 13.00
CA ARG A 218 -7.54 2.45 13.18
C ARG A 218 -6.58 1.68 14.09
N ARG A 219 -7.06 0.72 14.89
CA ARG A 219 -6.18 -0.18 15.67
C ARG A 219 -5.41 -1.15 14.76
N PHE A 220 -5.96 -1.44 13.59
CA PHE A 220 -5.29 -2.22 12.55
C PHE A 220 -4.40 -1.31 11.70
N GLY A 221 -3.71 -0.31 12.28
CA GLY A 221 -2.83 0.61 11.56
C GLY A 221 -3.51 1.88 11.05
N LEU A 222 -2.68 2.91 10.80
CA LEU A 222 -3.13 4.19 10.27
C LEU A 222 -3.72 4.02 8.85
N PRO A 223 -4.81 4.73 8.52
CA PRO A 223 -5.34 4.72 7.16
C PRO A 223 -4.42 5.51 6.22
N MET A 224 -4.49 5.19 4.93
CA MET A 224 -4.00 6.07 3.87
C MET A 224 -5.11 6.47 2.90
N ARG A 225 -4.93 7.63 2.25
CA ARG A 225 -5.78 8.05 1.13
C ARG A 225 -5.75 7.02 -0.01
N HIS A 226 -6.83 6.99 -0.79
CA HIS A 226 -6.93 6.16 -1.98
C HIS A 226 -6.60 4.68 -1.73
N ASP A 227 -5.90 4.04 -2.66
CA ASP A 227 -5.34 2.70 -2.57
C ASP A 227 -3.88 2.70 -2.07
N HIS A 228 -3.39 3.81 -1.51
CA HIS A 228 -1.97 3.98 -1.18
C HIS A 228 -1.45 2.94 -0.19
N ARG A 229 -2.30 2.50 0.74
CA ARG A 229 -1.95 1.44 1.68
C ARG A 229 -1.77 0.09 0.98
N ARG A 230 -2.55 -0.20 -0.06
CA ARG A 230 -2.40 -1.37 -0.94
C ARG A 230 -1.10 -1.30 -1.74
N ILE A 231 -0.76 -0.12 -2.24
CA ILE A 231 0.52 0.13 -2.95
C ILE A 231 1.69 -0.08 -1.99
N LEU A 232 1.61 0.43 -0.76
CA LEU A 232 2.61 0.19 0.27
C LEU A 232 2.76 -1.30 0.61
N ALA A 233 1.66 -2.05 0.76
CA ALA A 233 1.71 -3.50 0.96
C ALA A 233 2.46 -4.21 -0.17
N THR A 234 2.18 -3.82 -1.42
CA THR A 234 2.87 -4.33 -2.61
C THR A 234 4.36 -3.99 -2.57
N ALA A 235 4.70 -2.76 -2.21
CA ALA A 235 6.08 -2.28 -2.10
C ALA A 235 6.87 -3.06 -1.04
N MET A 236 6.26 -3.31 0.13
CA MET A 236 6.87 -4.09 1.21
C MET A 236 7.18 -5.52 0.76
N GLY A 237 6.21 -6.21 0.15
CA GLY A 237 6.41 -7.56 -0.37
C GLY A 237 7.49 -7.60 -1.45
N ARG A 238 7.45 -6.66 -2.41
CA ARG A 238 8.45 -6.56 -3.48
C ARG A 238 9.86 -6.30 -2.94
N LEU A 239 10.01 -5.38 -1.99
CA LEU A 239 11.31 -5.06 -1.41
C LEU A 239 11.89 -6.27 -0.64
N ARG A 240 11.07 -6.95 0.16
CA ARG A 240 11.47 -8.18 0.88
C ARG A 240 11.91 -9.28 -0.09
N ALA A 241 11.13 -9.55 -1.13
CA ALA A 241 11.50 -10.50 -2.17
C ALA A 241 12.85 -10.11 -2.80
N LYS A 242 12.99 -8.84 -3.18
CA LYS A 242 14.18 -8.34 -3.89
C LYS A 242 15.45 -8.44 -3.07
N LEU A 243 15.38 -8.23 -1.75
CA LEU A 243 16.51 -8.40 -0.84
C LEU A 243 17.04 -9.84 -0.80
N LYS A 244 16.24 -10.85 -1.15
CA LYS A 244 16.68 -12.25 -1.18
C LYS A 244 17.65 -12.56 -2.34
N TYR A 245 17.53 -11.84 -3.46
CA TYR A 245 18.22 -12.20 -4.70
C TYR A 245 18.98 -11.06 -5.37
N ARG A 246 18.85 -9.81 -4.90
CA ARG A 246 19.58 -8.65 -5.44
C ARG A 246 20.01 -7.73 -4.31
N PRO A 247 21.25 -7.20 -4.33
CA PRO A 247 21.74 -6.31 -3.27
C PRO A 247 21.21 -4.88 -3.47
N VAL A 248 19.88 -4.68 -3.42
CA VAL A 248 19.27 -3.35 -3.45
C VAL A 248 19.49 -2.56 -2.16
N VAL A 249 20.05 -3.20 -1.14
CA VAL A 249 20.38 -2.59 0.16
C VAL A 249 21.33 -1.39 0.02
N PHE A 250 22.20 -1.35 -0.99
CA PHE A 250 23.12 -0.23 -1.24
C PHE A 250 22.41 1.10 -1.53
N GLU A 251 21.17 1.05 -2.03
CA GLU A 251 20.33 2.24 -2.24
C GLU A 251 19.80 2.81 -0.92
N LEU A 252 19.77 2.00 0.15
CA LEU A 252 19.25 2.34 1.47
C LEU A 252 20.35 2.67 2.50
N MET A 253 21.59 2.28 2.23
CA MET A 253 22.74 2.50 3.13
C MET A 253 23.48 3.79 2.79
N ALA A 254 24.21 4.35 3.76
CA ALA A 254 25.15 5.44 3.50
C ALA A 254 26.22 5.01 2.46
N PRO A 255 26.90 5.96 1.78
CA PRO A 255 27.97 5.65 0.83
C PRO A 255 29.03 4.70 1.40
N ASP A 256 29.35 4.87 2.69
CA ASP A 256 30.24 3.99 3.46
C ASP A 256 29.48 3.35 4.62
N PHE A 257 29.62 2.04 4.82
CA PHE A 257 29.00 1.32 5.94
C PHE A 257 29.84 0.11 6.36
N THR A 258 29.62 -0.38 7.59
CA THR A 258 30.31 -1.54 8.15
C THR A 258 29.47 -2.82 8.02
N LEU A 259 30.13 -3.95 7.73
CA LEU A 259 29.54 -5.29 7.78
C LEU A 259 29.65 -5.81 9.22
N THR A 260 28.73 -5.41 10.09
CA THR A 260 28.67 -5.89 11.49
C THR A 260 27.62 -6.97 11.65
#